data_AF-A0A949ZQY5-F1
#
_entry.id   AF-A0A949ZQY5-F1
#
_cell.length_a   1.000
_cell.length_b   1.000
_cell.length_c   1.000
_cell.angle_alpha   90.00
_cell.angle_beta   90.00
_cell.angle_gamma   90.00
#
_symmetry.space_group_name_H-M   'P 1'
#
loop_
_entity.id
_entity.type
_entity.pdbx_description
1 polymer ?
#
loop_
_entity_poly.entity_id
_entity_poly.type
_entity_poly.pdbx_seq_one_letter_code
_entity_poly.pdbx_strand_id
1 'polypeptide(L)'
;MPWRVIGPKTPAPSTGLLLYWFPSSLQDLKTSSLLRSRELKLYASQCVTMGIGDSDTPFALKLPADAKAPMAFLTDPDGAILGRADADAGGHLDVGKVEDLVGREFRKREETVKSQLKEALELAGSGDKDRAVSLLQSVEQQKCMFPGPAKRAARELKKLGTKTAQGL
;
A
#
# COMPACT_ATOMS: atom_id res chain seq x y z
N MET A 1 -5.89 0.96 -17.22
CA MET A 1 -6.07 -0.24 -16.38
C MET A 1 -4.82 -0.38 -15.53
N PRO A 2 -4.91 -0.36 -14.19
CA PRO A 2 -3.74 -0.21 -13.31
C PRO A 2 -2.91 -1.50 -13.13
N TRP A 3 -3.51 -2.65 -13.40
CA TRP A 3 -2.89 -3.97 -13.28
C TRP A 3 -1.76 -4.18 -14.29
N ARG A 4 -0.62 -4.69 -13.81
CA ARG A 4 0.56 -5.02 -14.63
C ARG A 4 1.08 -6.41 -14.27
N VAL A 5 1.55 -7.17 -15.25
CA VAL A 5 2.23 -8.45 -14.97
C VAL A 5 3.56 -8.16 -14.26
N ILE A 6 3.79 -8.84 -13.14
CA ILE A 6 5.02 -8.72 -12.35
C ILE A 6 5.88 -9.96 -12.60
N GLY A 7 7.01 -9.79 -13.26
CA GLY A 7 7.98 -10.86 -13.47
C GLY A 7 9.26 -10.64 -12.65
N PRO A 8 10.24 -11.55 -12.76
CA PRO A 8 11.52 -11.47 -12.05
C PRO A 8 12.30 -10.17 -12.26
N LYS A 9 12.09 -9.50 -13.40
CA LYS A 9 12.77 -8.25 -13.78
C LYS A 9 11.97 -7.00 -13.44
N THR A 10 10.76 -7.13 -12.90
CA THR A 10 9.94 -5.98 -12.54
C THR A 10 10.46 -5.37 -11.23
N PRO A 11 10.85 -4.09 -11.22
CA PRO A 11 11.30 -3.44 -9.99
C PRO A 11 10.20 -3.44 -8.93
N ALA A 12 10.55 -3.80 -7.70
CA ALA A 12 9.65 -3.64 -6.58
C ALA A 12 9.45 -2.14 -6.29
N PRO A 13 8.21 -1.65 -6.16
CA PRO A 13 7.94 -0.31 -5.63
C PRO A 13 8.63 -0.12 -4.28
N SER A 14 9.26 1.03 -4.09
CA SER A 14 9.93 1.40 -2.83
C SER A 14 9.00 2.05 -1.79
N THR A 15 7.77 2.38 -2.17
CA THR A 15 6.81 3.09 -1.32
C THR A 15 5.38 2.63 -1.56
N GLY A 16 4.50 2.81 -0.57
CA GLY A 16 3.06 2.61 -0.70
C GLY A 16 2.61 1.20 -0.30
N LEU A 17 1.65 0.66 -1.06
CA LEU A 17 1.11 -0.69 -0.91
C LEU A 17 1.28 -1.46 -2.22
N LEU A 18 1.47 -2.77 -2.13
CA LEU A 18 1.52 -3.66 -3.29
C LEU A 18 0.39 -4.67 -3.18
N LEU A 19 -0.54 -4.63 -4.13
CA LEU A 19 -1.62 -5.59 -4.29
C LEU A 19 -1.27 -6.58 -5.40
N TYR A 20 -0.93 -7.80 -5.01
CA TYR A 20 -0.73 -8.92 -5.92
C TYR A 20 -2.02 -9.69 -6.12
N TRP A 21 -2.35 -10.02 -7.37
CA TRP A 21 -3.41 -10.95 -7.72
C TRP A 21 -2.83 -12.10 -8.53
N PHE A 22 -3.10 -13.32 -8.07
CA PHE A 22 -2.75 -14.56 -8.72
C PHE A 22 -4.03 -15.16 -9.31
N PRO A 23 -4.33 -14.94 -10.60
CA PRO A 23 -5.49 -15.55 -11.25
C PRO A 23 -5.29 -17.06 -11.39
N SER A 24 -6.39 -17.82 -11.42
CA SER A 24 -6.31 -19.27 -11.64
C SER A 24 -6.09 -19.65 -13.10
N SER A 25 -6.40 -18.74 -14.03
CA SER A 25 -6.23 -18.95 -15.48
C SER A 25 -6.27 -17.63 -16.24
N LEU A 26 -5.91 -17.68 -17.53
CA LEU A 26 -6.10 -16.55 -18.44
C LEU A 26 -7.58 -16.17 -18.65
N GLN A 27 -8.49 -17.13 -18.49
CA GLN A 27 -9.92 -16.85 -18.59
C GLN A 27 -10.38 -16.05 -17.38
N ASP A 28 -10.00 -16.48 -16.17
CA ASP A 28 -10.25 -15.75 -14.91
C ASP A 28 -9.71 -14.31 -15.02
N LEU A 29 -8.49 -14.16 -15.53
CA LEU A 29 -7.90 -12.84 -15.76
C LEU A 29 -8.80 -11.95 -16.63
N LYS A 30 -9.33 -12.47 -17.75
CA LYS A 30 -10.16 -11.69 -18.69
C LYS A 30 -11.54 -11.36 -18.15
N THR A 31 -12.15 -12.26 -17.38
CA THR A 31 -13.54 -12.13 -16.93
C THR A 31 -13.66 -11.42 -15.58
N SER A 32 -12.59 -11.39 -14.79
CA SER A 32 -12.59 -10.86 -13.42
C SER A 32 -13.09 -9.41 -13.32
N SER A 33 -13.92 -9.18 -12.30
CA SER A 33 -14.42 -7.85 -11.94
C SER A 33 -13.33 -6.94 -11.36
N LEU A 34 -12.20 -7.49 -10.89
CA LEU A 34 -11.03 -6.73 -10.41
C LEU A 34 -10.50 -5.75 -11.46
N LEU A 35 -10.62 -6.09 -12.75
CA LEU A 35 -10.18 -5.23 -13.85
C LEU A 35 -11.08 -4.01 -14.05
N ARG A 36 -12.34 -4.13 -13.67
CA ARG A 36 -13.39 -3.12 -13.89
C ARG A 36 -13.65 -2.25 -12.67
N SER A 37 -13.25 -2.69 -11.48
CA SER A 37 -13.38 -1.96 -10.23
C SER A 37 -12.98 -0.48 -10.37
N ARG A 38 -13.85 0.42 -9.89
CA ARG A 38 -13.57 1.86 -9.81
C ARG A 38 -12.75 2.18 -8.56
N GLU A 39 -13.00 1.49 -7.47
CA GLU A 39 -12.31 1.72 -6.20
C GLU A 39 -10.84 1.31 -6.29
N LEU A 40 -10.53 0.15 -6.87
CA LEU A 40 -9.15 -0.28 -7.09
C LEU A 40 -8.40 0.68 -8.04
N LYS A 41 -9.07 1.26 -9.03
CA LYS A 41 -8.48 2.31 -9.88
C LYS A 41 -8.16 3.59 -9.10
N LEU A 42 -8.99 3.94 -8.12
CA LEU A 42 -8.74 5.08 -7.23
C LEU A 42 -7.50 4.81 -6.38
N TYR A 43 -7.44 3.66 -5.70
CA TYR A 43 -6.27 3.27 -4.90
C TYR A 43 -4.98 3.23 -5.73
N ALA A 44 -5.05 2.81 -7.00
CA ALA A 44 -3.89 2.84 -7.89
C ALA A 44 -3.30 4.25 -8.12
N SER A 45 -4.13 5.30 -8.02
CA SER A 45 -3.65 6.69 -8.07
C SER A 45 -3.10 7.19 -6.72
N GLN A 46 -3.31 6.42 -5.64
CA GLN A 46 -2.91 6.70 -4.27
C GLN A 46 -1.84 5.72 -3.79
N CYS A 47 -0.83 5.48 -4.62
CA CYS A 47 0.35 4.69 -4.26
C CYS A 47 0.10 3.19 -3.97
N VAL A 48 -1.01 2.64 -4.46
CA VAL A 48 -1.22 1.19 -4.48
C VAL A 48 -0.77 0.63 -5.82
N THR A 49 0.36 -0.08 -5.84
CA THR A 49 0.83 -0.77 -7.03
C THR A 49 0.06 -2.07 -7.19
N MET A 50 -0.47 -2.33 -8.39
CA MET A 50 -1.31 -3.49 -8.66
C MET A 50 -0.62 -4.45 -9.63
N GLY A 51 -0.26 -5.62 -9.12
CA GLY A 51 0.49 -6.65 -9.83
C GLY A 51 -0.36 -7.88 -10.11
N ILE A 52 -0.26 -8.41 -11.33
CA ILE A 52 -0.70 -9.76 -11.67
C ILE A 52 0.52 -10.65 -11.54
N GLY A 53 0.44 -11.65 -10.67
CA GLY A 53 1.49 -12.62 -10.43
C GLY A 53 1.16 -14.02 -10.93
N ASP A 54 2.20 -14.81 -11.06
CA ASP A 54 2.23 -16.24 -11.38
C ASP A 54 3.30 -16.94 -10.50
N SER A 55 3.63 -18.20 -10.80
CA SER A 55 4.67 -18.95 -10.07
C SER A 55 6.07 -18.33 -10.14
N ASP A 56 6.35 -17.52 -11.16
CA ASP A 56 7.67 -16.94 -11.42
C ASP A 56 7.82 -15.53 -10.82
N THR A 57 6.73 -15.01 -10.24
CA THR A 57 6.77 -13.74 -9.53
C THR A 57 7.67 -13.87 -8.29
N PRO A 58 8.64 -12.98 -8.04
CA PRO A 58 9.54 -13.10 -6.88
C PRO A 58 8.82 -13.22 -5.52
N PHE A 59 7.65 -12.60 -5.40
CA PHE A 59 6.81 -12.72 -4.21
C PHE A 59 6.14 -14.10 -4.06
N ALA A 60 5.97 -14.87 -5.13
CA ALA A 60 5.36 -16.20 -5.10
C ALA A 60 6.08 -17.17 -4.15
N LEU A 61 7.40 -17.01 -4.00
CA LEU A 61 8.23 -17.80 -3.08
C LEU A 61 7.92 -17.56 -1.59
N LYS A 62 7.32 -16.41 -1.27
CA LYS A 62 6.94 -16.03 0.10
C LYS A 62 5.49 -16.40 0.42
N LEU A 63 4.76 -17.01 -0.51
CA LEU A 63 3.36 -17.33 -0.30
C LEU A 63 3.20 -18.44 0.75
N PRO A 64 2.15 -18.37 1.58
CA PRO A 64 1.79 -19.48 2.45
C PRO A 64 1.60 -20.79 1.68
N ALA A 65 1.92 -21.92 2.28
CA ALA A 65 1.83 -23.23 1.62
C ALA A 65 0.39 -23.62 1.19
N ASP A 66 -0.62 -23.00 1.79
CA ASP A 66 -2.04 -23.17 1.45
C ASP A 66 -2.54 -22.16 0.41
N ALA A 67 -1.65 -21.36 -0.20
CA ALA A 67 -1.98 -20.41 -1.24
C ALA A 67 -2.48 -21.14 -2.50
N LYS A 68 -3.74 -20.88 -2.88
CA LYS A 68 -4.37 -21.46 -4.07
C LYS A 68 -5.07 -20.36 -4.85
N ALA A 69 -4.73 -20.24 -6.13
CA ALA A 69 -5.37 -19.30 -7.04
C ALA A 69 -6.84 -19.70 -7.34
N PRO A 70 -7.76 -18.74 -7.56
CA PRO A 70 -7.47 -17.31 -7.62
C PRO A 70 -7.43 -16.65 -6.23
N MET A 71 -6.47 -15.75 -6.03
CA MET A 71 -6.27 -15.09 -4.73
C MET A 71 -5.54 -13.76 -4.86
N ALA A 72 -5.66 -12.89 -3.85
CA ALA A 72 -4.90 -11.65 -3.77
C ALA A 72 -4.20 -11.49 -2.44
N PHE A 73 -3.05 -10.81 -2.47
CA PHE A 73 -2.26 -10.44 -1.30
C PHE A 73 -1.99 -8.95 -1.30
N LEU A 74 -2.14 -8.33 -0.14
CA LEU A 74 -1.70 -6.98 0.11
C LEU A 74 -0.40 -7.04 0.91
N THR A 75 0.61 -6.31 0.45
CA THR A 75 1.94 -6.29 1.05
C THR A 75 2.46 -4.87 1.18
N ASP A 76 3.42 -4.69 2.08
CA ASP A 76 4.29 -3.50 2.07
C ASP A 76 5.46 -3.67 1.08
N PRO A 77 6.24 -2.60 0.82
CA PRO A 77 7.42 -2.67 -0.05
C PRO A 77 8.50 -3.69 0.38
N ASP A 78 8.58 -4.01 1.68
CA ASP A 78 9.53 -4.98 2.22
C ASP A 78 9.07 -6.45 1.98
N GLY A 79 7.85 -6.60 1.49
CA GLY A 79 7.22 -7.88 1.15
C GLY A 79 6.59 -8.57 2.35
N ALA A 80 6.32 -7.85 3.44
CA ALA A 80 5.50 -8.37 4.54
C ALA A 80 4.03 -8.43 4.10
N ILE A 81 3.37 -9.54 4.42
CA ILE A 81 1.96 -9.75 4.10
C ILE A 81 1.10 -9.00 5.11
N LEU A 82 0.35 -8.01 4.62
CA LEU A 82 -0.59 -7.21 5.41
C LEU A 82 -1.99 -7.84 5.40
N GLY A 83 -2.28 -8.62 4.37
CA GLY A 83 -3.47 -9.47 4.34
C GLY A 83 -3.63 -10.22 3.03
N ARG A 84 -4.66 -11.07 2.99
CA ARG A 84 -4.97 -11.99 1.91
C ARG A 84 -6.48 -12.01 1.64
N ALA A 85 -6.85 -12.15 0.38
CA ALA A 85 -8.21 -12.42 -0.05
C ALA A 85 -8.21 -13.71 -0.89
N ASP A 86 -8.98 -14.69 -0.45
CA ASP A 86 -9.14 -15.97 -1.13
C ASP A 86 -10.37 -16.00 -2.01
N ALA A 87 -10.36 -16.93 -2.97
CA ALA A 87 -11.55 -17.30 -3.71
C ALA A 87 -12.72 -17.66 -2.78
N ASP A 88 -13.93 -17.40 -3.25
CA ASP A 88 -15.13 -17.94 -2.65
C ASP A 88 -15.29 -19.45 -2.92
N ALA A 89 -16.36 -20.04 -2.39
CA ALA A 89 -16.67 -21.46 -2.60
C ALA A 89 -16.92 -21.83 -4.08
N GLY A 90 -17.22 -20.84 -4.93
CA GLY A 90 -17.38 -21.01 -6.38
C GLY A 90 -16.06 -20.92 -7.15
N GLY A 91 -14.93 -20.70 -6.48
CA GLY A 91 -13.63 -20.55 -7.11
C GLY A 91 -13.41 -19.18 -7.75
N HIS A 92 -14.17 -18.16 -7.34
CA HIS A 92 -14.04 -16.79 -7.84
C HIS A 92 -13.46 -15.87 -6.78
N LEU A 93 -12.49 -15.04 -7.17
CA LEU A 93 -11.99 -14.00 -6.30
C LEU A 93 -12.93 -12.80 -6.34
N ASP A 94 -13.69 -12.63 -5.25
CA ASP A 94 -14.66 -11.54 -5.11
C ASP A 94 -13.97 -10.18 -5.08
N VAL A 95 -14.47 -9.23 -5.87
CA VAL A 95 -13.90 -7.87 -5.97
C VAL A 95 -14.09 -7.09 -4.68
N GLY A 96 -15.23 -7.25 -3.99
CA GLY A 96 -15.53 -6.57 -2.74
C GLY A 96 -14.56 -6.97 -1.63
N LYS A 97 -14.22 -8.26 -1.52
CA LYS A 97 -13.19 -8.74 -0.58
C LYS A 97 -11.82 -8.10 -0.83
N VAL A 98 -11.44 -7.92 -2.10
CA VAL A 98 -10.16 -7.29 -2.46
C VAL A 98 -10.19 -5.79 -2.21
N GLU A 99 -11.28 -5.10 -2.55
CA GLU A 99 -11.50 -3.68 -2.24
C GLU A 99 -11.44 -3.44 -0.73
N ASP A 100 -12.16 -4.23 0.05
CA ASP A 100 -12.16 -4.18 1.51
C ASP A 100 -10.78 -4.45 2.11
N LEU A 101 -10.01 -5.38 1.54
CA LEU A 101 -8.64 -5.67 1.97
C LEU A 101 -7.77 -4.42 1.86
N VAL A 102 -7.79 -3.74 0.71
CA VAL A 102 -7.05 -2.50 0.50
C VAL A 102 -7.60 -1.37 1.38
N GLY A 103 -8.92 -1.23 1.43
CA GLY A 103 -9.58 -0.15 2.15
C GLY A 103 -9.32 -0.19 3.66
N ARG A 104 -9.32 -1.39 4.28
CA ARG A 104 -8.97 -1.53 5.71
C ARG A 104 -7.56 -1.08 6.01
N GLU A 105 -6.59 -1.55 5.23
CA GLU A 105 -5.18 -1.16 5.43
C GLU A 105 -4.96 0.32 5.13
N PHE A 106 -5.62 0.87 4.10
CA PHE A 106 -5.55 2.30 3.80
C PHE A 106 -6.06 3.14 4.98
N ARG A 107 -7.22 2.80 5.55
CA ARG A 107 -7.77 3.49 6.74
C ARG A 107 -6.86 3.37 7.96
N LYS A 108 -6.35 2.18 8.23
CA LYS A 108 -5.40 1.93 9.33
C LYS A 108 -4.15 2.81 9.20
N ARG A 109 -3.57 2.90 8.01
CA ARG A 109 -2.43 3.78 7.74
C ARG A 109 -2.81 5.26 7.87
N GLU A 110 -4.00 5.64 7.43
CA GLU A 110 -4.48 7.02 7.59
C GLU A 110 -4.61 7.42 9.06
N GLU A 111 -5.19 6.55 9.89
CA GLU A 111 -5.32 6.76 11.35
C GLU A 111 -3.94 6.85 12.00
N THR A 112 -3.02 5.97 11.62
CA THR A 112 -1.63 5.99 12.09
C THR A 112 -0.96 7.32 11.75
N VAL A 113 -1.05 7.76 10.49
CA VAL A 113 -0.48 9.03 10.02
C VAL A 113 -1.08 10.23 10.75
N LYS A 114 -2.41 10.23 10.97
CA LYS A 114 -3.09 11.27 11.75
C LYS A 114 -2.61 11.32 13.19
N SER A 115 -2.46 10.16 13.84
CA SER A 115 -1.98 10.07 15.22
C SER A 115 -0.53 10.53 15.33
N GLN A 116 0.36 10.04 14.45
CA GLN A 116 1.77 10.44 14.42
C GLN A 116 1.91 11.95 14.22
N LEU A 117 1.13 12.54 13.31
CA LEU A 117 1.14 13.98 13.09
C LEU A 117 0.67 14.75 14.33
N LYS A 118 -0.38 14.28 15.01
CA LYS A 118 -0.87 14.91 16.25
C LYS A 118 0.20 14.86 17.34
N GLU A 119 0.75 13.67 17.61
CA GLU A 119 1.79 13.47 18.61
C GLU A 119 3.03 14.32 18.31
N ALA A 120 3.45 14.39 17.05
CA ALA A 120 4.60 15.20 16.67
C ALA A 120 4.42 16.69 16.94
N LEU A 121 3.20 17.21 16.75
CA LEU A 121 2.87 18.60 17.06
C LEU A 121 2.90 18.89 18.56
N GLU A 122 2.42 17.95 19.39
CA GLU A 122 2.47 18.04 20.85
C GLU A 122 3.93 18.00 21.36
N LEU A 123 4.76 17.12 20.79
CA LEU A 123 6.19 17.04 21.10
C LEU A 123 6.94 18.31 20.69
N ALA A 124 6.67 18.85 19.49
CA ALA A 124 7.26 20.09 19.04
C ALA A 124 6.90 21.28 19.95
N GLY A 125 5.65 21.34 20.43
CA GLY A 125 5.17 22.37 21.35
C GLY A 125 5.73 22.25 22.77
N SER A 126 6.01 21.03 23.22
CA SER A 126 6.59 20.76 24.56
C SER A 126 8.13 20.82 24.59
N GLY A 127 8.78 21.01 23.43
CA GLY A 127 10.23 21.20 23.32
C GLY A 127 11.02 19.93 22.96
N ASP A 128 10.35 18.77 22.83
CA ASP A 128 10.95 17.52 22.37
C ASP A 128 11.04 17.50 20.82
N LYS A 129 11.96 18.31 20.31
CA LYS A 129 12.12 18.54 18.87
C LYS A 129 12.61 17.29 18.13
N ASP A 130 13.44 16.46 18.75
CA ASP A 130 14.02 15.29 18.08
C ASP A 130 12.95 14.22 17.80
N ARG A 131 12.12 13.91 18.79
CA ARG A 131 11.00 12.97 18.58
C ARG A 131 9.95 13.55 17.64
N ALA A 132 9.67 14.86 17.72
CA ALA A 132 8.79 15.52 16.77
C ALA A 132 9.29 15.40 15.33
N VAL A 133 10.58 15.67 15.08
CA VAL A 133 11.20 15.54 13.75
C VAL A 133 11.06 14.12 13.21
N SER A 134 11.36 13.11 14.02
CA SER A 134 11.27 11.71 13.59
C SER A 134 9.85 11.34 13.14
N LEU A 135 8.83 11.73 13.89
CA LEU A 135 7.43 11.45 13.54
C LEU A 135 6.98 12.24 12.30
N LEU A 136 7.38 13.51 12.18
CA LEU A 136 7.05 14.32 11.01
C LEU A 136 7.70 13.78 9.73
N GLN A 137 8.94 13.26 9.80
CA GLN A 137 9.59 12.61 8.66
C GLN A 137 8.85 11.34 8.24
N SER A 138 8.43 10.51 9.20
CA SER A 138 7.58 9.33 8.93
C SER A 138 6.29 9.73 8.21
N VAL A 139 5.61 10.77 8.68
CA VAL A 139 4.39 11.28 8.04
C VAL A 139 4.66 11.86 6.65
N GLU A 140 5.78 12.56 6.45
CA GLU A 140 6.18 13.11 5.15
C GLU A 140 6.42 12.01 4.11
N GLN A 141 7.04 10.89 4.50
CA GLN A 141 7.30 9.75 3.60
C GLN A 141 6.01 9.13 3.05
N GLN A 142 4.88 9.29 3.75
CA GLN A 142 3.57 8.80 3.30
C GLN A 142 2.85 9.75 2.31
N LYS A 143 3.54 10.77 1.79
CA LYS A 143 2.99 11.82 0.90
C LYS A 143 2.18 11.32 -0.28
N CYS A 144 2.57 10.20 -0.87
CA CYS A 144 1.86 9.70 -2.04
C CYS A 144 0.47 9.12 -1.70
N MET A 145 0.30 8.53 -0.51
CA MET A 145 -0.99 8.04 -0.03
C MET A 145 -1.78 9.15 0.67
N PHE A 146 -1.10 9.98 1.48
CA PHE A 146 -1.72 10.99 2.33
C PHE A 146 -1.09 12.38 2.12
N PRO A 147 -1.33 13.03 0.96
CA PRO A 147 -0.68 14.29 0.61
C PRO A 147 -1.04 15.45 1.55
N GLY A 148 -2.23 15.43 2.17
CA GLY A 148 -2.65 16.43 3.15
C GLY A 148 -1.79 16.41 4.42
N PRO A 149 -1.80 15.32 5.19
CA PRO A 149 -0.94 15.14 6.36
C PRO A 149 0.55 15.37 6.06
N ALA A 150 1.07 14.83 4.95
CA ALA A 150 2.48 15.00 4.59
C ALA A 150 2.84 16.46 4.30
N LYS A 151 1.98 17.22 3.62
CA LYS A 151 2.20 18.67 3.41
C LYS A 151 2.24 19.43 4.73
N ARG A 152 1.42 19.03 5.72
CA ARG A 152 1.47 19.64 7.05
C ARG A 152 2.76 19.28 7.76
N ALA A 153 3.17 18.01 7.74
CA ALA A 153 4.42 17.58 8.35
C ALA A 153 5.64 18.30 7.77
N ALA A 154 5.73 18.42 6.44
CA ALA A 154 6.80 19.14 5.76
C ALA A 154 6.90 20.62 6.18
N ARG A 155 5.77 21.28 6.49
CA ARG A 155 5.77 22.66 6.98
C ARG A 155 6.34 22.75 8.40
N GLU A 156 5.99 21.81 9.27
CA GLU A 156 6.50 21.80 10.65
C GLU A 156 7.99 21.44 10.70
N LEU A 157 8.44 20.49 9.89
CA LEU A 157 9.87 20.15 9.74
C LEU A 157 10.71 21.40 9.42
N LYS A 158 10.21 22.24 8.51
CA LYS A 158 10.86 23.51 8.15
C LYS A 158 10.92 24.49 9.32
N LYS A 159 9.88 24.58 10.15
CA LYS A 159 9.88 25.44 11.35
C LYS A 159 10.87 24.96 12.41
N LEU A 160 11.07 23.64 12.50
CA LEU A 160 12.03 23.01 13.41
C LEU A 160 13.49 23.10 12.91
N GLY A 161 13.73 23.72 11.74
CA GLY A 161 15.08 23.89 11.20
C GLY A 161 15.64 22.65 10.50
N THR A 162 14.81 21.63 10.26
CA THR A 162 15.21 20.43 9.54
C THR A 162 15.00 20.58 8.04
N LYS A 163 15.96 20.11 7.24
CA LYS A 163 15.79 20.00 5.79
C LYS A 163 14.82 18.83 5.55
N THR A 164 13.64 19.13 5.00
CA THR A 164 12.70 18.12 4.46
C THR A 164 13.45 17.19 3.52
N ALA A 165 13.10 15.90 3.49
CA ALA A 165 13.67 14.93 2.57
C ALA A 165 13.29 15.29 1.12
N GLN A 166 14.04 16.23 0.53
CA GLN A 166 13.94 16.62 -0.86
C GLN A 166 14.68 15.57 -1.71
N GLY A 167 13.89 14.84 -2.50
CA GLY A 167 14.22 14.41 -3.85
C GLY A 167 15.53 13.66 -4.06
N LEU A 168 15.44 12.34 -4.08
CA LEU A 168 16.14 11.51 -5.06
C LEU A 168 15.07 10.75 -5.86
#